data_AF-A0A933WTD5-F1
#
_entry.id   AF-A0A933WTD5-F1
#
_cell.length_a   1.000
_cell.length_b   1.000
_cell.length_c   1.000
_cell.angle_alpha   90.00
_cell.angle_beta   90.00
_cell.angle_gamma   90.00
#
_symmetry.space_group_name_H-M   'P 1'
#
loop_
_entity.id
_entity.type
_entity.pdbx_description
1 polymer ?
#
loop_
_entity_poly.entity_id
_entity_poly.type
_entity_poly.pdbx_seq_one_letter_code
_entity_poly.pdbx_strand_id
1 'polypeptide(L)'
;RRDIAPYYVTLEIKLMDAKDGITSASAEKKFEQGLDFAKGNRLDRACELWGEARIASPNAPSILYNLGICSEVTGELDQALDLYRKADRMFNRPDDNVTAAIGRVSESIQKQKRLKEQMGR
;
A
#
# COMPACT_ATOMS: atom_id res chain seq x y z
N ARG A 1 -25.83 25.43 3.35
CA ARG A 1 -24.36 25.29 3.47
C ARG A 1 -24.11 24.08 4.35
N ARG A 2 -23.63 22.98 3.77
CA ARG A 2 -23.20 21.77 4.51
C ARG A 2 -21.72 21.63 4.20
N ASP A 3 -20.91 22.43 4.88
CA ASP A 3 -19.46 22.29 4.86
C ASP A 3 -19.14 21.09 5.74
N ILE A 4 -19.32 19.89 5.19
CA ILE A 4 -18.78 18.66 5.77
C ILE A 4 -17.30 18.69 5.40
N ALA A 5 -16.49 19.34 6.22
CA ALA A 5 -15.05 19.15 6.15
C ALA A 5 -14.79 17.64 6.31
N PRO A 6 -14.09 16.98 5.37
CA PRO A 6 -13.79 15.56 5.50
C PRO A 6 -13.03 15.34 6.80
N TYR A 7 -13.51 14.41 7.62
CA TYR A 7 -12.76 13.94 8.78
C TYR A 7 -11.52 13.21 8.23
N TYR A 8 -10.38 13.89 8.22
CA TYR A 8 -9.10 13.25 7.99
C TYR A 8 -8.79 12.40 9.22
N VAL A 9 -9.09 11.11 9.16
CA VAL A 9 -8.43 10.15 10.06
C VAL A 9 -6.96 10.21 9.66
N THR A 10 -6.11 10.79 10.49
CA THR A 10 -4.65 10.65 10.35
C THR A 10 -4.33 9.20 10.65
N LEU A 11 -4.44 8.37 9.63
CA LEU A 11 -3.98 7.01 9.70
C LEU A 11 -2.46 7.06 9.54
N GLU A 12 -1.73 6.82 10.63
CA GLU A 12 -0.31 6.54 10.54
C GLU A 12 -0.13 5.18 9.85
N ILE A 13 -0.05 5.21 8.52
CA ILE A 13 0.27 4.00 7.74
C ILE A 13 1.77 3.76 7.89
N LYS A 14 2.12 2.71 8.63
CA LYS A 14 3.50 2.29 8.81
C LYS A 14 4.03 1.61 7.55
N LEU A 15 5.13 2.10 6.99
CA LEU A 15 5.84 1.43 5.91
C LEU A 15 6.57 0.19 6.43
N MET A 16 6.77 -0.81 5.58
CA MET A 16 7.65 -1.94 5.86
C MET A 16 9.05 -1.66 5.32
N ASP A 17 10.07 -1.92 6.14
CA ASP A 17 11.49 -1.73 5.83
C ASP A 17 12.30 -3.04 5.84
N ALA A 18 11.65 -4.16 6.17
CA ALA A 18 12.24 -5.49 6.08
C ALA A 18 12.67 -5.82 4.63
N LYS A 19 13.79 -6.51 4.48
CA LYS A 19 14.39 -6.81 3.17
C LYS A 19 14.20 -8.26 2.72
N ASP A 20 13.36 -9.02 3.41
CA ASP A 20 13.05 -10.39 3.07
C ASP A 20 12.54 -10.49 1.62
N GLY A 21 13.05 -11.46 0.86
CA GLY A 21 12.68 -11.66 -0.54
C GLY A 21 13.22 -10.61 -1.53
N ILE A 22 14.01 -9.62 -1.08
CA ILE A 22 14.76 -8.74 -1.98
C ILE A 22 16.03 -9.46 -2.42
N THR A 23 16.07 -9.86 -3.69
CA THR A 23 17.08 -10.78 -4.25
C THR A 23 18.15 -10.09 -5.09
N SER A 24 18.04 -8.79 -5.34
CA SER A 24 18.97 -8.02 -6.16
C SER A 24 19.47 -6.80 -5.40
N ALA A 25 20.79 -6.56 -5.42
CA ALA A 25 21.38 -5.33 -4.88
C ALA A 25 20.79 -4.07 -5.51
N SER A 26 20.43 -4.14 -6.80
CA SER A 26 19.78 -3.03 -7.50
C SER A 26 18.34 -2.78 -7.05
N ALA A 27 17.64 -3.83 -6.61
CA ALA A 27 16.29 -3.72 -6.04
C ALA A 27 16.36 -3.19 -4.61
N GLU A 28 17.28 -3.71 -3.81
CA GLU A 28 17.54 -3.28 -2.44
C GLU A 28 17.85 -1.78 -2.38
N LYS A 29 18.79 -1.31 -3.22
CA LYS A 29 19.13 0.11 -3.30
C LYS A 29 17.91 0.98 -3.62
N LYS A 30 17.08 0.58 -4.58
CA LYS A 30 15.87 1.33 -4.94
C LYS A 30 14.84 1.30 -3.82
N PHE A 31 14.70 0.17 -3.15
CA PHE A 31 13.82 0.01 -2.00
C PHE A 31 14.19 0.96 -0.86
N GLU A 32 15.47 0.99 -0.48
CA GLU A 32 16.00 1.90 0.54
C GLU A 32 15.81 3.37 0.15
N GLN A 33 16.15 3.73 -1.10
CA GLN A 33 15.89 5.08 -1.60
C GLN A 33 14.41 5.44 -1.51
N GLY A 34 13.51 4.51 -1.83
CA GLY A 34 12.08 4.72 -1.70
C GLY A 34 11.65 4.99 -0.25
N LEU A 35 12.20 4.27 0.73
CA LEU A 35 11.97 4.53 2.15
C LEU A 35 12.44 5.94 2.54
N ASP A 36 13.59 6.37 2.06
CA ASP A 36 14.14 7.71 2.36
C ASP A 36 13.31 8.83 1.73
N PHE A 37 12.83 8.66 0.49
CA PHE A 37 11.88 9.60 -0.11
C PHE A 37 10.56 9.65 0.67
N ALA A 38 10.03 8.51 1.10
CA ALA A 38 8.80 8.48 1.88
C ALA A 38 8.94 9.18 3.24
N LYS A 39 10.08 9.01 3.94
CA LYS A 39 10.41 9.79 5.16
C LYS A 39 10.45 11.30 4.90
N GLY A 40 10.87 11.69 3.70
CA GLY A 40 10.85 13.08 3.22
C GLY A 40 9.48 13.56 2.72
N ASN A 41 8.39 12.85 3.02
CA ASN A 41 7.04 13.14 2.55
C ASN A 41 6.89 13.15 1.01
N ARG A 42 7.76 12.39 0.32
CA ARG A 42 7.79 12.23 -1.14
C ARG A 42 7.34 10.83 -1.53
N LEU A 43 6.09 10.51 -1.16
CA LEU A 43 5.50 9.20 -1.44
C LEU A 43 5.40 8.92 -2.95
N ASP A 44 5.17 9.96 -3.76
CA ASP A 44 5.22 9.90 -5.22
C ASP A 44 6.48 9.20 -5.74
N ARG A 45 7.66 9.68 -5.30
CA ARG A 45 8.94 9.14 -5.74
C ARG A 45 9.23 7.78 -5.11
N ALA A 46 8.77 7.55 -3.89
CA ALA A 46 8.87 6.25 -3.23
C ALA A 46 8.16 5.15 -4.03
N CYS A 47 6.93 5.43 -4.50
CA CYS A 47 6.13 4.51 -5.30
C CYS A 47 6.82 4.12 -6.62
N GLU A 48 7.42 5.10 -7.32
CA GLU A 48 8.20 4.84 -8.53
C GLU A 48 9.38 3.90 -8.26
N LEU A 49 10.17 4.19 -7.22
CA LEU A 49 11.36 3.41 -6.86
C LEU A 49 11.00 1.99 -6.41
N TRP A 50 9.93 1.82 -5.64
CA TRP A 50 9.43 0.50 -5.28
C TRP A 50 8.87 -0.27 -6.48
N GLY A 51 8.24 0.42 -7.43
CA GLY A 51 7.81 -0.16 -8.70
C GLY A 51 8.99 -0.70 -9.50
N GLU A 52 10.07 0.06 -9.60
CA GLU A 52 11.32 -0.37 -10.23
C GLU A 52 11.99 -1.52 -9.46
N ALA A 53 11.99 -1.48 -8.13
CA ALA A 53 12.56 -2.56 -7.29
C ALA A 53 11.81 -3.88 -7.47
N ARG A 54 10.48 -3.83 -7.59
CA ARG A 54 9.62 -4.99 -7.81
C ARG A 54 9.95 -5.76 -9.09
N ILE A 55 10.48 -5.10 -10.13
CA ILE A 55 10.87 -5.76 -11.39
C ILE A 55 11.91 -6.86 -11.12
N ALA A 56 12.87 -6.59 -10.24
CA ALA A 56 13.94 -7.54 -9.90
C ALA A 56 13.63 -8.38 -8.64
N SER A 57 12.70 -7.95 -7.80
CA SER A 57 12.29 -8.69 -6.60
C SER A 57 10.76 -8.72 -6.47
N PRO A 58 10.07 -9.50 -7.32
CA PRO A 58 8.61 -9.45 -7.46
C PRO A 58 7.83 -10.02 -6.27
N ASN A 59 8.51 -10.80 -5.42
CA ASN A 59 7.93 -11.52 -4.28
C ASN A 59 8.39 -10.97 -2.93
N ALA A 60 9.05 -9.81 -2.90
CA ALA A 60 9.44 -9.17 -1.65
C ALA A 60 8.17 -8.63 -0.93
N PRO A 61 7.83 -9.13 0.27
CA PRO A 61 6.60 -8.73 0.97
C PRO A 61 6.55 -7.23 1.26
N SER A 62 7.68 -6.63 1.67
CA SER A 62 7.77 -5.19 1.98
C SER A 62 7.55 -4.31 0.75
N ILE A 63 8.11 -4.69 -0.40
CA ILE A 63 7.90 -3.97 -1.67
C ILE A 63 6.43 -4.06 -2.08
N LEU A 64 5.83 -5.26 -2.02
CA LEU A 64 4.42 -5.48 -2.35
C LEU A 64 3.49 -4.68 -1.44
N TYR A 65 3.75 -4.70 -0.12
CA TYR A 65 2.98 -3.95 0.86
C TYR A 65 3.10 -2.44 0.65
N ASN A 66 4.32 -1.92 0.50
CA ASN A 66 4.54 -0.49 0.30
C ASN A 66 3.91 0.02 -1.02
N LEU A 67 3.92 -0.79 -2.08
CA LEU A 67 3.15 -0.49 -3.30
C LEU A 67 1.64 -0.56 -3.10
N GLY A 68 1.16 -1.42 -2.20
CA GLY A 68 -0.25 -1.43 -1.78
C GLY A 68 -0.67 -0.10 -1.17
N ILE A 69 0.20 0.51 -0.35
CA ILE A 69 -0.02 1.86 0.20
C ILE A 69 -0.11 2.90 -0.90
N CYS A 70 0.78 2.82 -1.89
CA CYS A 70 0.75 3.71 -3.06
C CYS A 70 -0.60 3.69 -3.77
N SER A 71 -1.10 2.49 -4.10
CA SER A 71 -2.42 2.33 -4.74
C SER A 71 -3.57 2.73 -3.81
N GLU A 72 -3.44 2.51 -2.50
CA GLU A 72 -4.47 2.92 -1.54
C GLU A 72 -4.60 4.45 -1.48
N VAL A 73 -3.49 5.17 -1.45
CA VAL A 73 -3.46 6.65 -1.41
C VAL A 73 -3.99 7.27 -2.70
N THR A 74 -3.78 6.63 -3.86
CA THR A 74 -4.34 7.09 -5.14
C THR A 74 -5.81 6.69 -5.34
N GLY A 75 -6.40 5.92 -4.42
CA GLY A 75 -7.79 5.47 -4.50
C GLY A 75 -8.01 4.25 -5.39
N GLU A 76 -6.93 3.62 -5.88
CA GLU A 76 -6.94 2.36 -6.64
C GLU A 76 -7.14 1.16 -5.69
N LEU A 77 -8.27 1.14 -4.98
CA LEU A 77 -8.50 0.23 -3.86
C LEU A 77 -8.42 -1.25 -4.24
N ASP A 78 -8.92 -1.64 -5.42
CA ASP A 78 -8.86 -3.03 -5.88
C ASP A 78 -7.41 -3.49 -6.11
N GLN A 79 -6.56 -2.60 -6.66
CA GLN A 79 -5.13 -2.86 -6.85
C GLN A 79 -4.39 -2.92 -5.51
N ALA A 80 -4.70 -2.01 -4.59
CA ALA A 80 -4.15 -2.03 -3.23
C ALA A 80 -4.45 -3.36 -2.53
N LEU A 81 -5.71 -3.84 -2.62
CA LEU A 81 -6.12 -5.10 -2.03
C LEU A 81 -5.37 -6.31 -2.64
N ASP A 82 -5.17 -6.34 -3.95
CA ASP A 82 -4.39 -7.40 -4.60
C ASP A 82 -2.93 -7.39 -4.14
N LEU A 83 -2.30 -6.22 -4.06
CA LEU A 83 -0.92 -6.06 -3.58
C LEU A 83 -0.76 -6.50 -2.12
N TYR A 84 -1.66 -6.09 -1.23
CA TYR A 84 -1.63 -6.53 0.16
C TYR A 84 -1.85 -8.04 0.31
N ARG A 85 -2.76 -8.63 -0.47
CA ARG A 85 -2.93 -10.10 -0.49
C ARG A 85 -1.72 -10.84 -1.06
N LYS A 86 -1.01 -10.24 -2.02
CA LYS A 86 0.26 -10.79 -2.52
C LYS A 86 1.31 -10.76 -1.41
N ALA A 87 1.45 -9.65 -0.69
CA ALA A 87 2.34 -9.56 0.46
C ALA A 87 1.99 -10.59 1.54
N ASP A 88 0.72 -10.72 1.90
CA ASP A 88 0.20 -11.68 2.89
C ASP A 88 0.66 -13.13 2.60
N ARG A 89 0.54 -13.55 1.33
CA ARG A 89 0.97 -14.89 0.90
C ARG A 89 2.46 -15.17 1.05
N MET A 90 3.29 -14.13 1.21
CA MET A 90 4.74 -14.28 1.38
C MET A 90 5.14 -14.48 2.84
N PHE A 91 4.23 -14.23 3.80
CA PHE A 91 4.50 -14.46 5.22
C PHE A 91 4.08 -15.88 5.64
N ASN A 92 4.86 -16.49 6.54
CA ASN A 92 4.53 -17.79 7.15
C ASN A 92 3.60 -17.67 8.37
N ARG A 93 3.29 -16.44 8.78
CA ARG A 93 2.40 -16.11 9.89
C ARG A 93 1.73 -14.76 9.59
N PRO A 94 0.56 -14.46 10.21
CA PRO A 94 -0.06 -13.15 10.05
C PRO A 94 0.90 -12.01 10.41
N ASP A 95 0.90 -10.97 9.58
CA ASP A 95 1.53 -9.69 9.86
C ASP A 95 0.45 -8.64 10.16
N ASP A 96 0.61 -7.90 11.25
CA ASP A 96 -0.39 -6.95 11.74
C ASP A 96 -0.62 -5.80 10.75
N ASN A 97 0.44 -5.30 10.09
CA ASN A 97 0.32 -4.19 9.15
C ASN A 97 -0.44 -4.61 7.90
N VAL A 98 -0.13 -5.80 7.39
CA VAL A 98 -0.80 -6.39 6.22
C VAL A 98 -2.26 -6.70 6.54
N THR A 99 -2.52 -7.30 7.70
CA THR A 99 -3.89 -7.62 8.17
C THR A 99 -4.74 -6.37 8.29
N ALA A 100 -4.21 -5.32 8.94
CA ALA A 100 -4.89 -4.04 9.10
C ALA A 100 -5.16 -3.36 7.75
N ALA A 101 -4.20 -3.42 6.82
CA ALA A 101 -4.33 -2.84 5.49
C ALA A 101 -5.40 -3.54 4.64
N ILE A 102 -5.43 -4.88 4.63
CA ILE A 102 -6.47 -5.66 3.94
C ILE A 102 -7.85 -5.32 4.49
N GLY A 103 -8.01 -5.28 5.82
CA GLY A 103 -9.28 -4.96 6.46
C GLY A 103 -9.79 -3.58 6.06
N ARG A 104 -8.94 -2.56 6.19
CA ARG A 104 -9.27 -1.17 5.86
C ARG A 104 -9.63 -0.97 4.39
N VAL A 105 -8.85 -1.53 3.46
CA VAL A 105 -9.14 -1.41 2.01
C VAL A 105 -10.41 -2.17 1.65
N SER A 106 -10.61 -3.37 2.20
CA SER A 106 -11.84 -4.14 1.97
C SER A 106 -13.08 -3.39 2.43
N GLU A 107 -13.05 -2.77 3.62
CA GLU A 107 -14.14 -1.91 4.09
C GLU A 107 -14.38 -0.72 3.16
N SER A 108 -13.31 -0.08 2.68
CA SER A 108 -13.40 1.09 1.79
C SER A 108 -14.05 0.73 0.46
N ILE A 109 -13.70 -0.42 -0.13
CA ILE A 109 -14.34 -0.96 -1.34
C ILE A 109 -15.83 -1.20 -1.11
N GLN A 110 -16.20 -1.83 0.01
CA GLN A 110 -17.61 -2.08 0.33
C GLN A 110 -18.41 -0.80 0.52
N LYS A 111 -17.83 0.21 1.18
CA LYS A 111 -18.44 1.54 1.35
C LYS A 111 -18.67 2.20 -0.02
N GLN A 112 -17.66 2.20 -0.91
CA GLN A 112 -17.82 2.73 -2.26
C GLN A 112 -18.90 2.02 -3.06
N LYS A 113 -18.99 0.68 -2.97
CA LYS A 113 -20.02 -0.10 -3.64
C LYS A 113 -21.43 0.29 -3.18
N ARG A 114 -21.66 0.36 -1.86
CA ARG A 114 -22.96 0.75 -1.29
C ARG A 114 -23.36 2.17 -1.69
N LEU A 115 -22.42 3.12 -1.69
CA LEU A 115 -22.66 4.49 -2.11
C LEU A 115 -23.10 4.55 -3.58
N LYS A 116 -22.41 3.81 -4.47
CA LYS A 116 -22.80 3.72 -5.89
C LYS A 116 -24.21 3.15 -6.07
N GLU A 117 -24.57 2.11 -5.31
CA GLU A 117 -25.92 1.52 -5.33
C GLU A 117 -27.01 2.50 -4.84
N GLN A 118 -26.70 3.33 -3.84
CA GLN A 118 -27.62 4.33 -3.31
C GLN A 118 -27.81 5.55 -4.23
N MET A 119 -26.76 5.94 -4.96
CA MET A 119 -26.78 7.07 -5.89
C MET A 119 -27.34 6.73 -7.28
N GLY A 120 -27.38 5.44 -7.62
CA GLY A 120 -27.97 4.92 -8.86
C GLY A 120 -29.45 4.54 -8.75
N ARG A 121 -30.07 4.72 -7.57
CA ARG A 121 -31.51 4.56 -7.32
C ARG A 121 -32.14 5.94 -7.18
#